data_AF-A0A0Q5N5L3-F1
#
_entry.id   AF-A0A0Q5N5L3-F1
#
_cell.length_a   1.000
_cell.length_b   1.000
_cell.length_c   1.000
_cell.angle_alpha   90.00
_cell.angle_beta   90.00
_cell.angle_gamma   90.00
#
_symmetry.space_group_name_H-M   'P 1'
#
loop_
_entity.id
_entity.type
_entity.pdbx_description
1 polymer ?
#
loop_
_entity_poly.entity_id
_entity_poly.type
_entity_poly.pdbx_seq_one_letter_code
_entity_poly.pdbx_strand_id
1 'polypeptide(L)'
;MSVDASHPSCFVLDRRLFAMPSGASRSLSQTKSDLRDLDARSETGRTHLDVWSIVGAITGGFFLAVVAGGVWGVTSLLSLLLCFGMGATVGALLAVGTRALFIAPTTAGRADPQTCEAVEIPWDVADAAPDDATGDELILWATLVVRYRLAEEARAGRTGPEVASATDHDYEAALRDYESVASLLGLSRDPH
;
A
#
# COMPACT_ATOMS: atom_id res chain seq x y z
N MET A 1 14.49 2.35 21.78
CA MET A 1 14.07 3.35 20.79
C MET A 1 13.53 2.55 19.60
N SER A 2 13.09 3.15 18.49
CA SER A 2 12.59 2.40 17.32
C SER A 2 13.72 2.08 16.35
N VAL A 3 13.63 0.95 15.65
CA VAL A 3 14.57 0.64 14.57
C VAL A 3 14.25 1.51 13.37
N ASP A 4 15.14 2.44 13.03
CA ASP A 4 15.00 3.34 11.90
C ASP A 4 16.00 3.00 10.77
N ALA A 5 16.08 3.88 9.76
CA ALA A 5 16.99 3.70 8.62
C ALA A 5 18.49 3.75 9.01
N SER A 6 18.84 4.02 10.27
CA SER A 6 20.22 3.99 10.75
C SER A 6 20.73 2.57 11.03
N HIS A 7 19.83 1.57 11.06
CA HIS A 7 20.21 0.17 11.25
C HIS A 7 21.03 -0.35 10.05
N PRO A 8 22.16 -1.03 10.27
CA PRO A 8 23.12 -1.40 9.22
C PRO A 8 22.57 -2.34 8.16
N SER A 9 21.47 -3.04 8.45
CA SER A 9 20.79 -3.95 7.51
C SER A 9 19.58 -3.32 6.82
N CYS A 10 19.26 -2.05 7.12
CA CYS A 10 18.02 -1.40 6.69
C CYS A 10 18.27 -0.20 5.77
N PHE A 11 17.30 0.10 4.90
CA PHE A 11 17.29 1.32 4.11
C PHE A 11 15.87 1.80 3.82
N VAL A 12 15.70 3.11 3.64
CA VAL A 12 14.42 3.70 3.24
C VAL A 12 14.42 4.01 1.73
N LEU A 13 13.31 3.66 1.07
CA LEU A 13 13.00 4.01 -0.31
C LEU A 13 11.51 4.39 -0.40
N ASP A 14 11.20 5.56 -0.95
CA ASP A 14 9.83 6.06 -1.13
C ASP A 14 8.93 5.94 0.11
N ARG A 15 9.48 6.36 1.27
CA ARG A 15 8.84 6.29 2.61
C ARG A 15 8.55 4.88 3.13
N ARG A 16 9.05 3.84 2.48
CA ARG A 16 8.98 2.45 2.93
C ARG A 16 10.34 2.03 3.50
N LEU A 17 10.33 1.27 4.59
CA LEU A 17 11.53 0.70 5.19
C LEU A 17 11.76 -0.70 4.61
N PHE A 18 13.00 -0.99 4.22
CA PHE A 18 13.41 -2.29 3.73
C PHE A 18 14.55 -2.82 4.59
N ALA A 19 14.55 -4.12 4.84
CA ALA A 19 15.66 -4.83 5.49
C ALA A 19 16.24 -5.89 4.55
N MET A 20 17.56 -6.08 4.62
CA MET A 20 18.27 -7.14 3.91
C MET A 20 18.69 -8.25 4.89
N PRO A 21 18.60 -9.53 4.48
CA PRO A 21 19.04 -10.64 5.30
C PRO A 21 20.55 -10.61 5.47
N SER A 22 21.04 -11.15 6.59
CA SER A 22 22.45 -11.12 6.98
C SER A 22 23.41 -11.82 6.00
N GLY A 23 22.88 -12.72 5.15
CA GLY A 23 23.61 -13.45 4.11
C GLY A 23 23.45 -12.90 2.69
N ALA A 24 22.90 -11.70 2.53
CA ALA A 24 22.67 -11.11 1.22
C ALA A 24 23.97 -10.95 0.41
N SER A 25 23.92 -11.36 -0.85
CA SER A 25 25.09 -11.37 -1.74
C SER A 25 25.37 -9.99 -2.36
N ARG A 26 24.35 -9.13 -2.40
CA ARG A 26 24.42 -7.78 -2.96
C ARG A 26 24.54 -6.72 -1.87
N SER A 27 25.18 -5.61 -2.21
CA SER A 27 25.24 -4.44 -1.33
C SER A 27 23.90 -3.70 -1.27
N LEU A 28 23.62 -3.04 -0.13
CA LEU A 28 22.41 -2.23 0.09
C LEU A 28 22.18 -1.18 -1.02
N SER A 29 23.26 -0.54 -1.49
CA SER A 29 23.18 0.50 -2.53
C SER A 29 22.79 -0.07 -3.89
N GLN A 30 23.28 -1.27 -4.25
CA GLN A 30 22.88 -1.96 -5.47
C GLN A 30 21.41 -2.39 -5.41
N THR A 31 20.99 -3.00 -4.30
CA THR A 31 19.60 -3.42 -4.10
C THR A 31 18.64 -2.23 -4.12
N LYS A 32 19.02 -1.11 -3.50
CA LYS A 32 18.22 0.13 -3.54
C LYS A 32 18.09 0.70 -4.95
N SER A 33 19.15 0.64 -5.77
CA SER A 33 19.09 1.09 -7.17
C SER A 33 18.19 0.20 -8.01
N ASP A 34 18.31 -1.12 -7.86
CA ASP A 34 17.49 -2.10 -8.57
C ASP A 34 16.00 -1.95 -8.21
N LEU A 35 15.69 -1.76 -6.92
CA LEU A 35 14.30 -1.58 -6.46
C LEU A 35 13.69 -0.30 -7.03
N ARG A 36 14.46 0.78 -7.07
CA ARG A 36 14.02 2.06 -7.64
C ARG A 36 13.73 1.95 -9.14
N ASP A 37 14.56 1.21 -9.88
CA ASP A 37 14.34 0.95 -11.30
C ASP A 37 13.11 0.07 -11.56
N LEU A 38 12.85 -0.91 -10.68
CA LEU A 38 11.66 -1.75 -10.73
C LEU A 38 10.37 -0.96 -10.45
N ASP A 39 10.39 -0.07 -9.46
CA ASP A 39 9.23 0.75 -9.10
C ASP A 39 8.87 1.72 -10.25
N ALA A 40 9.88 2.38 -10.84
CA ALA A 40 9.69 3.25 -12.00
C ALA A 40 9.10 2.50 -13.22
N ARG A 41 9.50 1.24 -13.44
CA ARG A 41 8.93 0.41 -14.52
C ARG A 41 7.49 -0.04 -14.23
N SER A 42 7.18 -0.32 -12.97
CA SER A 42 5.83 -0.67 -12.51
C SER A 42 4.85 0.49 -12.71
N GLU A 43 5.27 1.72 -12.39
CA GLU A 43 4.46 2.93 -12.63
C GLU A 43 4.22 3.19 -14.12
N THR A 44 5.24 2.97 -14.96
CA THR A 44 5.13 3.23 -16.41
C THR A 44 4.24 2.19 -17.12
N GLY A 45 4.07 1.00 -16.56
CA GLY A 45 3.27 -0.09 -17.14
C GLY A 45 1.76 -0.05 -16.82
N ARG A 46 1.31 0.87 -15.97
CA ARG A 46 -0.05 0.86 -15.39
C ARG A 46 -0.95 1.97 -15.94
N THR A 47 -0.99 2.13 -17.26
CA THR A 47 -2.03 2.91 -17.98
C THR A 47 -3.38 2.19 -18.02
N HIS A 48 -3.78 1.54 -16.92
CA HIS A 48 -5.14 1.07 -16.77
C HIS A 48 -5.94 2.27 -16.27
N LEU A 49 -6.74 2.88 -17.15
CA LEU A 49 -7.70 3.92 -16.80
C LEU A 49 -8.50 3.45 -15.57
N ASP A 50 -8.22 4.05 -14.42
CA ASP A 50 -8.81 3.66 -13.16
C ASP A 50 -10.29 4.08 -13.15
N VAL A 51 -11.19 3.14 -12.91
CA VAL A 51 -12.64 3.39 -12.87
C VAL A 51 -12.95 4.50 -11.86
N TRP A 52 -12.19 4.58 -10.76
CA TRP A 52 -12.33 5.66 -9.78
C TRP A 52 -12.00 7.04 -10.35
N SER A 53 -10.95 7.15 -11.17
CA SER A 53 -10.59 8.41 -11.82
C SER A 53 -11.65 8.84 -12.83
N ILE A 54 -12.27 7.89 -13.54
CA ILE A 54 -13.37 8.13 -14.47
C ILE A 54 -14.62 8.60 -13.71
N VAL A 55 -14.99 7.92 -12.62
CA VAL A 55 -16.15 8.30 -11.79
C VAL A 55 -15.93 9.68 -11.17
N GLY A 56 -14.73 9.97 -10.68
CA GLY A 56 -14.35 11.29 -10.19
C GLY A 56 -14.46 12.36 -11.28
N ALA A 57 -13.97 12.06 -12.49
CA ALA A 57 -14.05 12.97 -13.62
C ALA A 57 -15.50 13.29 -14.02
N ILE A 58 -16.35 12.27 -14.15
CA ILE A 58 -17.75 12.46 -14.51
C ILE A 58 -18.46 13.28 -13.43
N THR A 59 -18.26 12.95 -12.16
CA THR A 59 -18.92 13.60 -11.04
C THR A 59 -18.50 15.06 -10.90
N GLY A 60 -17.19 15.33 -10.92
CA GLY A 60 -16.65 16.69 -10.84
C GLY A 60 -17.04 17.56 -12.04
N GLY A 61 -17.00 16.99 -13.25
CA GLY A 61 -17.40 17.70 -14.45
C GLY A 61 -18.89 18.05 -14.44
N PHE A 62 -19.74 17.09 -14.08
CA PHE A 62 -21.19 17.32 -14.00
C PHE A 62 -21.53 18.36 -12.93
N PHE A 63 -20.90 18.28 -11.75
CA PHE A 63 -21.08 19.26 -10.69
C PHE A 63 -20.77 20.69 -11.17
N LEU A 64 -19.60 20.90 -11.78
CA LEU A 64 -19.16 22.22 -12.21
C LEU A 64 -20.01 22.76 -13.37
N ALA A 65 -20.46 21.89 -14.29
CA ALA A 65 -21.39 22.26 -15.36
C ALA A 65 -22.77 22.67 -14.83
N VAL A 66 -23.31 21.96 -13.83
CA VAL A 66 -24.59 22.30 -13.18
C VAL A 66 -24.49 23.62 -12.43
N VAL A 67 -23.40 23.86 -11.70
CA VAL A 67 -23.17 25.13 -11.00
C VAL A 67 -23.04 26.28 -12.01
N ALA A 68 -22.30 26.07 -13.11
CA ALA A 68 -22.14 27.09 -14.15
C ALA A 68 -23.48 27.46 -14.80
N GLY A 69 -24.33 26.48 -15.12
CA GLY A 69 -25.65 26.73 -15.72
C GLY A 69 -26.66 27.29 -14.72
N GLY A 70 -26.74 26.71 -13.53
CA GLY A 70 -27.78 27.03 -12.54
C GLY A 70 -27.49 28.25 -11.67
N VAL A 71 -26.22 28.50 -11.34
CA VAL A 71 -25.82 29.59 -10.42
C VAL A 71 -25.21 30.76 -11.18
N TRP A 72 -24.30 30.49 -12.13
CA TRP A 72 -23.61 31.54 -12.88
C TRP A 72 -24.32 31.96 -14.17
N GLY A 73 -25.43 31.31 -14.53
CA GLY A 73 -26.23 31.67 -15.70
C GLY A 73 -25.49 31.48 -17.02
N VAL A 74 -24.50 30.58 -17.07
CA VAL A 74 -23.75 30.28 -18.28
C VAL A 74 -24.64 29.49 -19.24
N THR A 75 -25.04 30.11 -20.34
CA THR A 75 -25.93 29.50 -21.35
C THR A 75 -25.18 29.03 -22.59
N SER A 76 -23.93 29.44 -22.76
CA SER A 76 -23.09 29.02 -23.88
C SER A 76 -22.67 27.56 -23.73
N LEU A 77 -22.98 26.75 -24.75
CA LEU A 77 -22.69 25.32 -24.78
C LEU A 77 -21.17 25.04 -24.73
N LEU A 78 -20.36 25.92 -25.34
CA LEU A 78 -18.90 25.85 -25.30
C LEU A 78 -18.37 26.12 -23.88
N SER A 79 -18.97 27.10 -23.18
CA SER A 79 -18.57 27.45 -21.82
C SER A 79 -18.94 26.35 -20.82
N LEU A 80 -20.09 25.70 -21.00
CA LEU A 80 -20.49 24.53 -20.21
C LEU A 80 -19.55 23.33 -20.40
N LEU A 81 -19.11 23.08 -21.64
CA LEU A 81 -18.10 22.04 -21.92
C LEU A 81 -16.75 22.33 -21.27
N LEU A 82 -16.31 23.60 -21.27
CA LEU A 82 -15.09 24.02 -20.59
C LEU A 82 -15.19 23.87 -19.06
N CYS A 83 -16.32 24.28 -18.47
CA CYS A 83 -16.61 24.07 -17.06
C CYS A 83 -16.63 22.58 -16.70
N PHE A 84 -17.27 21.76 -17.54
CA PHE A 84 -17.24 20.31 -17.39
C PHE A 84 -15.81 19.76 -17.43
N GLY A 85 -15.00 20.19 -18.40
CA GLY A 85 -13.60 19.76 -18.53
C GLY A 85 -12.76 20.11 -17.29
N MET A 86 -12.87 21.34 -16.78
CA MET A 86 -12.20 21.74 -15.53
C MET A 86 -12.70 20.94 -14.32
N GLY A 87 -14.01 20.75 -14.20
CA GLY A 87 -14.58 19.96 -13.12
C GLY A 87 -14.13 18.51 -13.17
N ALA A 88 -14.00 17.96 -14.38
CA ALA A 88 -13.58 16.59 -14.60
C ALA A 88 -12.10 16.37 -14.24
N THR A 89 -11.22 17.29 -14.59
CA THR A 89 -9.79 17.16 -14.19
C THR A 89 -9.62 17.24 -12.68
N VAL A 90 -10.29 18.19 -12.03
CA VAL A 90 -10.26 18.33 -10.56
C VAL A 90 -10.87 17.12 -9.87
N GLY A 91 -12.02 16.64 -10.36
CA GLY A 91 -12.70 15.46 -9.83
C GLY A 91 -11.88 14.17 -9.99
N ALA A 92 -11.20 14.01 -11.13
CA ALA A 92 -10.28 12.88 -11.35
C ALA A 92 -9.10 12.92 -10.37
N LEU A 93 -8.47 14.09 -10.20
CA LEU A 93 -7.35 14.27 -9.27
C LEU A 93 -7.77 14.01 -7.82
N LEU A 94 -8.95 14.48 -7.41
CA LEU A 94 -9.50 14.20 -6.08
C LEU A 94 -9.79 12.71 -5.89
N ALA A 95 -10.35 12.03 -6.89
CA ALA A 95 -10.60 10.59 -6.80
C ALA A 95 -9.29 9.79 -6.67
N VAL A 96 -8.26 10.16 -7.43
CA VAL A 96 -6.93 9.54 -7.31
C VAL A 96 -6.30 9.85 -5.96
N GLY A 97 -6.37 11.10 -5.50
CA GLY A 97 -5.82 11.51 -4.20
C GLY A 97 -6.51 10.86 -3.02
N THR A 98 -7.85 10.78 -3.03
CA THR A 98 -8.62 10.09 -1.99
C THR A 98 -8.38 8.59 -2.01
N ARG A 99 -8.29 7.98 -3.20
CA ARG A 99 -7.88 6.58 -3.34
C ARG A 99 -6.51 6.33 -2.70
N ALA A 100 -5.54 7.21 -2.90
CA ALA A 100 -4.21 7.08 -2.28
C ALA A 100 -4.23 7.22 -0.74
N LEU A 101 -5.26 7.86 -0.17
CA LEU A 101 -5.43 8.01 1.28
C LEU A 101 -6.20 6.84 1.91
N PHE A 102 -7.14 6.23 1.19
CA PHE A 102 -8.01 5.18 1.72
C PHE A 102 -7.62 3.77 1.30
N ILE A 103 -6.91 3.63 0.18
CA ILE A 103 -6.19 2.42 -0.11
C ILE A 103 -4.88 2.55 0.66
N ALA A 104 -4.87 2.03 1.90
CA ALA A 104 -3.63 1.59 2.54
C ALA A 104 -2.82 0.86 1.46
N PRO A 105 -1.50 1.08 1.34
CA PRO A 105 -0.68 0.51 0.27
C PRO A 105 -0.86 -1.02 0.25
N THR A 106 -1.86 -1.47 -0.49
CA THR A 106 -2.31 -2.85 -0.53
C THR A 106 -1.38 -3.45 -1.55
N THR A 107 -0.25 -3.95 -1.05
CA THR A 107 0.65 -4.82 -1.79
C THR A 107 1.05 -4.23 -3.15
N ALA A 108 1.54 -3.00 -3.16
CA ALA A 108 2.19 -2.45 -4.35
C ALA A 108 3.55 -3.12 -4.51
N GLY A 109 3.54 -4.21 -5.28
CA GLY A 109 4.74 -4.94 -5.66
C GLY A 109 5.08 -5.99 -4.63
N ARG A 110 4.48 -7.19 -4.79
CA ARG A 110 5.24 -8.42 -4.61
C ARG A 110 6.44 -8.27 -5.56
N ALA A 111 7.53 -7.64 -5.11
CA ALA A 111 8.83 -8.01 -5.61
C ALA A 111 8.83 -9.52 -5.46
N ASP A 112 8.80 -10.21 -6.59
CA ASP A 112 8.91 -11.65 -6.60
C ASP A 112 10.08 -11.96 -5.66
N PRO A 113 9.87 -12.74 -4.57
CA PRO A 113 10.93 -13.02 -3.60
C PRO A 113 12.17 -13.67 -4.25
N GLN A 114 12.07 -14.05 -5.53
CA GLN A 114 13.18 -14.51 -6.36
C GLN A 114 14.05 -13.40 -6.97
N THR A 115 13.60 -12.14 -7.05
CA THR A 115 14.34 -11.07 -7.76
C THR A 115 14.98 -10.01 -6.86
N CYS A 116 14.51 -9.85 -5.62
CA CYS A 116 15.12 -8.92 -4.67
C CYS A 116 15.26 -9.54 -3.28
N GLU A 117 16.49 -9.52 -2.76
CA GLU A 117 16.83 -10.04 -1.42
C GLU A 117 16.30 -9.12 -0.30
N ALA A 118 15.78 -7.92 -0.61
CA ALA A 118 15.23 -6.99 0.37
C ALA A 118 13.74 -7.22 0.64
N VAL A 119 13.35 -7.17 1.92
CA VAL A 119 11.97 -7.33 2.38
C VAL A 119 11.48 -6.02 2.98
N GLU A 120 10.25 -5.63 2.62
CA GLU A 120 9.59 -4.45 3.19
C GLU A 120 9.20 -4.72 4.65
N ILE A 121 9.57 -3.80 5.53
CA ILE A 121 9.28 -3.85 6.97
C ILE A 121 8.19 -2.82 7.26
N PRO A 122 7.01 -3.26 7.76
CA PRO A 122 5.98 -2.34 8.21
C PRO A 122 6.51 -1.43 9.32
N TRP A 123 6.17 -0.13 9.25
CA TRP A 123 6.65 0.85 10.24
C TRP A 123 6.23 0.51 11.67
N ASP A 124 5.05 -0.08 11.87
CA ASP A 124 4.61 -0.52 13.19
C ASP A 124 5.50 -1.63 13.77
N VAL A 125 6.02 -2.51 12.93
CA VAL A 125 6.98 -3.55 13.34
C VAL A 125 8.34 -2.94 13.64
N ALA A 126 8.80 -2.00 12.79
CA ALA A 126 10.07 -1.31 12.99
C ALA A 126 10.06 -0.44 14.26
N ASP A 127 8.94 0.22 14.56
CA ASP A 127 8.78 1.08 15.72
C ASP A 127 8.71 0.30 17.03
N ALA A 128 8.17 -0.91 16.98
CA ALA A 128 8.03 -1.81 18.11
C ALA A 128 9.26 -2.72 18.34
N ALA A 129 10.15 -2.82 17.35
CA ALA A 129 11.33 -3.66 17.43
C ALA A 129 12.35 -3.14 18.46
N PRO A 130 13.03 -4.05 19.19
CA PRO A 130 14.11 -3.66 20.09
C PRO A 130 15.34 -3.16 19.31
N ASP A 131 16.14 -2.30 19.94
CA ASP A 131 17.26 -1.60 19.30
C ASP A 131 18.38 -2.55 18.80
N ASP A 132 18.47 -3.76 19.35
CA ASP A 132 19.43 -4.81 19.00
C ASP A 132 18.88 -5.84 18.01
N ALA A 133 17.66 -5.64 17.51
CA ALA A 133 17.04 -6.54 16.54
C ALA A 133 17.89 -6.63 15.25
N THR A 134 18.23 -7.85 14.87
CA THR A 134 18.94 -8.11 13.63
C THR A 134 18.03 -7.94 12.41
N GLY A 135 18.62 -7.72 11.23
CA GLY A 135 17.86 -7.66 9.97
C GLY A 135 17.00 -8.91 9.74
N ASP A 136 17.49 -10.09 10.10
CA ASP A 136 16.75 -11.35 9.93
C ASP A 136 15.54 -11.45 10.88
N GLU A 137 15.67 -10.97 12.12
CA GLU A 137 14.57 -10.92 13.08
C GLU A 137 13.48 -9.95 12.62
N LEU A 138 13.86 -8.77 12.12
CA LEU A 138 12.92 -7.80 11.53
C LEU A 138 12.17 -8.40 10.35
N ILE A 139 12.88 -9.08 9.44
CA ILE A 139 12.29 -9.76 8.29
C ILE A 139 11.32 -10.84 8.73
N LEU A 140 11.69 -11.63 9.74
CA LEU A 140 10.84 -12.70 10.27
C LEU A 140 9.56 -12.13 10.89
N TRP A 141 9.66 -11.13 11.75
CA TRP A 141 8.49 -10.48 12.35
C TRP A 141 7.61 -9.82 11.31
N ALA A 142 8.19 -9.08 10.36
CA ALA A 142 7.45 -8.46 9.26
C ALA A 142 6.70 -9.50 8.41
N THR A 143 7.35 -10.63 8.10
CA THR A 143 6.72 -11.71 7.32
C THR A 143 5.50 -12.29 8.03
N LEU A 144 5.59 -12.51 9.35
CA LEU A 144 4.48 -13.04 10.15
C LEU A 144 3.33 -12.03 10.26
N VAL A 145 3.62 -10.75 10.47
CA VAL A 145 2.62 -9.68 10.53
C VAL A 145 1.92 -9.51 9.19
N VAL A 146 2.66 -9.48 8.08
CA VAL A 146 2.09 -9.38 6.73
C VAL A 146 1.23 -10.60 6.40
N ARG A 147 1.68 -11.81 6.75
CA ARG A 147 0.89 -13.03 6.53
C ARG A 147 -0.43 -13.00 7.30
N TYR A 148 -0.44 -12.51 8.54
CA TYR A 148 -1.66 -12.34 9.31
C TYR A 148 -2.62 -11.33 8.66
N ARG A 149 -2.12 -10.15 8.27
CA ARG A 149 -2.94 -9.13 7.57
C ARG A 149 -3.56 -9.66 6.29
N LEU A 150 -2.78 -10.40 5.49
CA LEU A 150 -3.28 -11.03 4.26
C LEU A 150 -4.35 -12.09 4.55
N ALA A 151 -4.17 -12.90 5.60
CA ALA A 151 -5.16 -13.88 6.00
C ALA A 151 -6.46 -13.21 6.52
N GLU A 152 -6.34 -12.08 7.20
CA GLU A 152 -7.47 -11.28 7.67
C GLU A 152 -8.24 -10.64 6.51
N GLU A 153 -7.55 -10.03 5.54
CA GLU A 153 -8.14 -9.51 4.32
C GLU A 153 -8.85 -10.62 3.51
N ALA A 154 -8.18 -11.76 3.34
CA ALA A 154 -8.76 -12.92 2.67
C ALA A 154 -10.01 -13.44 3.40
N ARG A 155 -10.02 -13.40 4.74
CA ARG A 155 -11.16 -13.75 5.59
C ARG A 155 -12.31 -12.76 5.44
N ALA A 156 -12.02 -11.47 5.34
CA ALA A 156 -13.01 -10.40 5.21
C ALA A 156 -13.65 -10.35 3.80
N GLY A 157 -12.89 -10.67 2.76
CA GLY A 157 -13.33 -10.64 1.35
C GLY A 157 -14.13 -11.86 0.89
N ARG A 158 -14.58 -12.75 1.78
CA ARG A 158 -15.16 -14.05 1.40
C ARG A 158 -16.59 -13.97 0.89
N THR A 159 -16.85 -14.70 -0.19
CA THR A 159 -18.22 -15.05 -0.66
C THR A 159 -18.32 -16.55 -0.93
N GLY A 160 -18.88 -17.33 0.00
CA GLY A 160 -19.21 -18.76 -0.18
C GLY A 160 -18.68 -19.70 0.93
N PRO A 161 -19.33 -20.86 1.17
CA PRO A 161 -19.08 -21.72 2.34
C PRO A 161 -17.85 -22.65 2.24
N GLU A 162 -17.42 -23.03 1.04
CA GLU A 162 -16.27 -23.95 0.85
C GLU A 162 -14.92 -23.22 0.98
N VAL A 163 -14.84 -22.00 0.44
CA VAL A 163 -13.72 -21.08 0.65
C VAL A 163 -13.62 -20.67 2.13
N ALA A 164 -14.74 -20.71 2.86
CA ALA A 164 -14.75 -20.33 4.27
C ALA A 164 -13.86 -21.23 5.13
N SER A 165 -13.96 -22.56 4.99
CA SER A 165 -13.24 -23.51 5.85
C SER A 165 -11.73 -23.49 5.67
N ALA A 166 -11.23 -23.35 4.43
CA ALA A 166 -9.79 -23.30 4.16
C ALA A 166 -9.18 -21.97 4.64
N THR A 167 -9.85 -20.85 4.34
CA THR A 167 -9.40 -19.52 4.78
C THR A 167 -9.50 -19.33 6.28
N ASP A 168 -10.47 -19.97 6.96
CA ASP A 168 -10.53 -19.95 8.42
C ASP A 168 -9.35 -20.70 9.05
N HIS A 169 -8.94 -21.83 8.48
CA HIS A 169 -7.77 -22.57 8.96
C HIS A 169 -6.46 -21.80 8.75
N ASP A 170 -6.29 -21.20 7.57
CA ASP A 170 -5.13 -20.37 7.25
C ASP A 170 -5.06 -19.13 8.14
N TYR A 171 -6.21 -18.52 8.43
CA TYR A 171 -6.33 -17.40 9.37
C TYR A 171 -5.95 -17.82 10.80
N GLU A 172 -6.48 -18.93 11.31
CA GLU A 172 -6.13 -19.40 12.66
C GLU A 172 -4.66 -19.79 12.81
N ALA A 173 -4.05 -20.32 11.75
CA ALA A 173 -2.61 -20.60 11.72
C ALA A 173 -1.80 -19.30 11.73
N ALA A 174 -2.12 -18.35 10.84
CA ALA A 174 -1.43 -17.06 10.77
C ALA A 174 -1.62 -16.23 12.05
N LEU A 175 -2.79 -16.33 12.69
CA LEU A 175 -3.09 -15.65 13.93
C LEU A 175 -2.25 -16.16 15.10
N ARG A 176 -2.07 -17.48 15.22
CA ARG A 176 -1.19 -18.06 16.27
C ARG A 176 0.25 -17.60 16.11
N ASP A 177 0.74 -17.57 14.87
CA ASP A 177 2.10 -17.09 14.59
C ASP A 177 2.21 -15.59 14.90
N TYR A 178 1.22 -14.78 14.54
CA TYR A 178 1.17 -13.36 14.86
C TYR A 178 1.09 -13.07 16.35
N GLU A 179 0.29 -13.81 17.13
CA GLU A 179 0.15 -13.59 18.58
C GLU A 179 1.50 -13.70 19.30
N SER A 180 2.37 -14.60 18.85
CA SER A 180 3.73 -14.72 19.40
C SER A 180 4.56 -13.45 19.16
N VAL A 181 4.53 -12.91 17.94
CA VAL A 181 5.24 -11.67 17.56
C VAL A 181 4.61 -10.45 18.24
N ALA A 182 3.29 -10.36 18.26
CA ALA A 182 2.56 -9.27 18.89
C ALA A 182 2.84 -9.19 20.39
N SER A 183 2.95 -10.33 21.07
CA SER A 183 3.32 -10.37 22.49
C SER A 183 4.76 -9.89 22.75
N LEU A 184 5.69 -10.20 21.84
CA LEU A 184 7.10 -9.81 21.95
C LEU A 184 7.31 -8.33 21.66
N LEU A 185 6.62 -7.80 20.65
CA LEU A 185 6.73 -6.42 20.19
C LEU A 185 5.74 -5.47 20.89
N GLY A 186 4.81 -6.00 21.69
CA GLY A 186 3.75 -5.20 22.31
C GLY A 186 2.76 -4.60 21.30
N LEU A 187 2.60 -5.22 20.13
CA LEU A 187 1.66 -4.78 19.10
C LEU A 187 0.22 -5.08 19.55
N SER A 188 -0.65 -4.08 19.48
CA SER A 188 -2.09 -4.29 19.67
C SER A 188 -2.71 -4.96 18.44
N ARG A 189 -3.70 -5.82 18.68
CA ARG A 189 -4.47 -6.52 17.63
C ARG A 189 -5.23 -5.57 16.69
N ASP A 190 -5.39 -4.31 17.11
CA ASP A 190 -5.97 -3.22 16.31
C ASP A 190 -4.86 -2.27 15.84
N PRO A 191 -4.55 -2.22 14.53
CA PRO A 191 -3.99 -1.07 13.87
C PRO A 191 -5.14 -0.17 13.36
N HIS A 192 -5.12 1.11 13.74
CA HIS A 192 -6.00 2.13 13.15
C HIS A 192 -5.69 2.39 11.68
#